data_AF-A0AAW9I7V3-F1
#
_entry.id   AF-A0AAW9I7V3-F1
#
_cell.length_a   1.000
_cell.length_b   1.000
_cell.length_c   1.000
_cell.angle_alpha   90.00
_cell.angle_beta   90.00
_cell.angle_gamma   90.00
#
_symmetry.space_group_name_H-M   'P 1'
#
loop_
_entity.id
_entity.type
_entity.pdbx_description
1 polymer ?
#
loop_
_entity_poly.entity_id
_entity_poly.type
_entity_poly.pdbx_seq_one_letter_code
_entity_poly.pdbx_strand_id
1 'polypeptide(L)'
;MKSAGLAWAMGDIGVGLMAWLNLVAIVLLSNTVIKCFKDYERQMKLGIPRDDITFDPTPLGIKGATFWEERVASGENNPQS
;
A
#
# COMPACT_ATOMS: atom_id res chain seq x y z
N MET A 1 18.60 -43.76 -2.33
CA MET A 1 18.87 -42.36 -2.74
C MET A 1 17.85 -41.92 -3.80
N LYS A 2 16.62 -41.54 -3.40
CA LYS A 2 15.60 -40.96 -4.32
C LYS A 2 14.66 -39.95 -3.64
N SER A 3 14.58 -39.94 -2.30
CA SER A 3 13.63 -39.10 -1.55
C SER A 3 14.04 -37.64 -1.39
N ALA A 4 15.35 -37.33 -1.31
CA ALA A 4 15.83 -35.96 -1.10
C ALA A 4 15.53 -35.02 -2.28
N GLY A 5 15.68 -35.49 -3.53
CA GLY A 5 15.37 -34.69 -4.73
C GLY A 5 13.87 -34.40 -4.89
N LEU A 6 13.02 -35.33 -4.43
CA LEU A 6 11.56 -35.17 -4.42
C LEU A 6 11.11 -34.17 -3.35
N ALA A 7 11.73 -34.20 -2.17
CA ALA A 7 11.50 -33.23 -1.10
C ALA A 7 11.95 -31.81 -1.50
N TRP A 8 13.09 -31.69 -2.19
CA TRP A 8 13.59 -30.43 -2.72
C TRP A 8 12.67 -29.84 -3.80
N ALA A 9 12.21 -30.64 -4.75
CA ALA A 9 11.28 -30.17 -5.79
C ALA A 9 9.93 -29.70 -5.21
N MET A 10 9.42 -30.35 -4.17
CA MET A 10 8.22 -29.89 -3.46
C MET A 10 8.45 -28.58 -2.69
N GLY A 11 9.67 -28.37 -2.18
CA GLY A 11 10.08 -27.11 -1.57
C GLY A 11 10.10 -25.95 -2.55
N ASP A 12 10.66 -26.15 -3.75
CA ASP A 12 10.74 -25.11 -4.79
C ASP A 12 9.35 -24.65 -5.27
N ILE A 13 8.38 -25.57 -5.35
CA ILE A 13 6.99 -25.25 -5.67
C ILE A 13 6.35 -24.40 -4.55
N GLY A 14 6.65 -24.70 -3.28
CA GLY A 14 6.20 -23.89 -2.14
C GLY A 14 6.77 -22.48 -2.17
N VAL A 15 8.05 -22.32 -2.49
CA VAL A 15 8.72 -21.01 -2.64
C VAL A 15 8.15 -20.22 -3.82
N GLY A 16 7.92 -20.89 -4.96
CA GLY A 16 7.28 -20.28 -6.12
C GLY A 16 5.87 -19.79 -5.84
N LEU A 17 5.06 -20.58 -5.10
CA LEU A 17 3.72 -20.18 -4.69
C LEU A 17 3.75 -18.99 -3.72
N MET A 18 4.69 -18.96 -2.79
CA MET A 18 4.87 -17.84 -1.85
C MET A 18 5.19 -16.53 -2.59
N ALA A 19 6.10 -16.58 -3.56
CA ALA A 19 6.43 -15.44 -4.40
C ALA A 19 5.23 -14.99 -5.26
N TRP A 20 4.46 -15.95 -5.80
CA TRP A 20 3.28 -15.66 -6.60
C TRP A 20 2.18 -14.96 -5.81
N LEU A 21 1.91 -15.41 -4.57
CA LEU A 21 0.95 -14.75 -3.68
C LEU A 21 1.36 -13.30 -3.38
N ASN A 22 2.66 -13.07 -3.13
CA ASN A 22 3.18 -11.71 -2.94
C ASN A 22 3.03 -10.86 -4.21
N LEU A 23 3.32 -11.43 -5.39
CA LEU A 23 3.18 -10.73 -6.67
C LEU A 23 1.73 -10.32 -6.93
N VAL A 24 0.76 -11.22 -6.71
CA VAL A 24 -0.67 -10.93 -6.86
C VAL A 24 -1.11 -9.84 -5.88
N ALA A 25 -0.67 -9.88 -4.63
CA ALA A 25 -0.96 -8.83 -3.66
C ALA A 25 -0.45 -7.46 -4.14
N ILE A 26 0.80 -7.37 -4.60
CA ILE A 26 1.37 -6.12 -5.15
C ILE A 26 0.53 -5.62 -6.32
N VAL A 27 0.13 -6.49 -7.25
CA VAL A 27 -0.68 -6.10 -8.41
C VAL A 27 -2.04 -5.55 -7.98
N LEU A 28 -2.72 -6.20 -7.04
CA LEU A 28 -4.01 -5.72 -6.51
C LEU A 28 -3.87 -4.37 -5.79
N LEU A 29 -2.80 -4.18 -5.02
CA LEU A 29 -2.52 -2.91 -4.34
C LEU A 29 -1.98 -1.81 -5.27
N SER A 30 -1.46 -2.15 -6.45
CA SER A 30 -0.80 -1.21 -7.35
C SER A 30 -1.68 -0.01 -7.72
N ASN A 31 -2.98 -0.23 -7.94
CA ASN A 31 -3.91 0.86 -8.26
C ASN A 31 -4.03 1.88 -7.11
N THR A 32 -4.15 1.40 -5.88
CA THR A 32 -4.20 2.24 -4.68
C THR A 32 -2.87 2.97 -4.47
N VAL A 33 -1.74 2.26 -4.61
CA VAL A 33 -0.40 2.83 -4.47
C VAL A 33 -0.18 3.97 -5.45
N ILE A 34 -0.57 3.81 -6.72
CA ILE A 34 -0.45 4.88 -7.73
C ILE A 34 -1.29 6.11 -7.36
N LYS A 35 -2.50 5.92 -6.81
CA LYS A 35 -3.34 7.04 -6.35
C LYS A 35 -2.70 7.78 -5.18
N CYS A 36 -2.23 7.06 -4.16
CA CYS A 36 -1.53 7.66 -3.01
C CYS A 36 -0.26 8.39 -3.47
N PHE A 37 0.50 7.81 -4.39
CA PHE A 37 1.72 8.40 -4.91
C PHE A 37 1.45 9.72 -5.67
N LYS A 38 0.43 9.74 -6.53
CA LYS A 38 0.03 10.97 -7.25
C LYS A 38 -0.42 12.08 -6.31
N ASP A 39 -1.13 11.73 -5.25
CA ASP A 39 -1.57 12.70 -4.24
C ASP A 39 -0.37 13.27 -3.46
N TYR A 40 0.56 12.41 -3.03
CA TYR A 40 1.81 12.82 -2.43
C TYR A 40 2.63 13.75 -3.34
N GLU A 41 2.80 13.39 -4.62
CA GLU A 41 3.49 14.24 -5.59
C GLU A 41 2.80 15.60 -5.77
N ARG A 42 1.47 15.64 -5.77
CA ARG A 42 0.70 16.88 -5.86
C ARG A 42 0.95 17.77 -4.64
N GLN A 43 0.89 17.22 -3.43
CA GLN A 43 1.17 17.94 -2.19
C GLN A 43 2.60 18.47 -2.13
N MET A 44 3.58 17.66 -2.56
CA MET A 44 4.99 18.07 -2.63
C MET A 44 5.19 19.20 -3.66
N LYS A 45 4.51 19.17 -4.80
CA LYS A 45 4.55 20.25 -5.82
C LYS A 45 3.88 21.54 -5.34
N LEU A 46 2.92 21.46 -4.42
CA LEU A 46 2.27 22.61 -3.79
C LEU A 46 3.16 23.26 -2.71
N GLY A 47 4.34 22.69 -2.43
CA GLY A 47 5.28 23.22 -1.44
C GLY A 47 4.89 22.91 0.00
N ILE A 48 4.01 21.91 0.21
CA ILE A 48 3.64 21.46 1.55
C ILE A 48 4.88 20.88 2.23
N PRO A 49 5.24 21.33 3.45
CA PRO A 49 6.33 20.74 4.24
C PRO A 49 6.10 19.24 4.40
N ARG A 50 7.16 18.42 4.37
CA ARG A 50 7.03 16.95 4.47
C ARG A 50 6.27 16.51 5.72
N ASP A 51 6.40 17.29 6.81
CA ASP A 51 5.79 17.00 8.10
C ASP A 51 4.27 17.23 8.10
N ASP A 52 3.75 17.99 7.12
CA ASP A 52 2.35 18.36 6.98
C ASP A 52 1.64 17.63 5.81
N ILE A 53 2.33 16.71 5.14
CA ILE A 53 1.71 15.91 4.07
C ILE A 53 0.74 14.91 4.70
N THR A 54 -0.54 15.06 4.39
CA THR A 54 -1.60 14.21 4.95
C THR A 54 -2.29 13.42 3.85
N PHE A 55 -2.78 12.23 4.16
CA PHE A 55 -3.47 11.39 3.19
C PHE A 55 -4.99 11.51 3.37
N ASP A 56 -5.69 11.97 2.34
CA ASP A 56 -7.16 11.99 2.31
C ASP A 56 -7.70 10.88 1.38
N PRO A 57 -8.27 9.80 1.93
CA PRO A 57 -8.82 8.69 1.14
C PRO A 57 -10.12 9.06 0.40
N THR A 58 -10.84 10.08 0.87
CA THR A 58 -12.17 10.48 0.39
C THR A 58 -12.17 10.94 -1.07
N PRO A 59 -11.35 11.94 -1.48
CA PRO A 59 -11.28 12.40 -2.87
C PRO A 59 -10.63 11.36 -3.80
N LEU A 60 -9.86 10.40 -3.26
CA LEU A 60 -9.21 9.33 -4.03
C LEU A 60 -10.13 8.12 -4.27
N GLY A 61 -11.31 8.11 -3.65
CA GLY A 61 -12.29 7.03 -3.72
C GLY A 61 -11.76 5.71 -3.12
N ILE A 62 -10.85 5.81 -2.16
CA ILE A 62 -10.26 4.66 -1.46
C ILE A 62 -11.17 4.37 -0.27
N LYS A 63 -11.86 3.22 -0.29
CA LYS A 63 -12.77 2.80 0.77
C LYS A 63 -12.07 1.85 1.74
N GLY A 64 -12.37 1.97 3.03
CA GLY A 64 -11.82 1.09 4.07
C GLY A 64 -10.50 1.60 4.65
N ALA A 65 -10.20 2.88 4.45
CA ALA A 65 -9.08 3.56 5.10
C ALA A 65 -9.56 4.23 6.40
N THR A 66 -10.25 3.47 7.26
CA THR A 66 -11.01 3.97 8.41
C THR A 66 -10.19 4.90 9.30
N PHE A 67 -8.92 4.56 9.53
CA PHE A 67 -7.97 5.37 10.29
C PHE A 67 -7.81 6.80 9.72
N TRP A 68 -7.72 6.95 8.39
CA TRP A 68 -7.55 8.25 7.74
C TRP A 68 -8.89 8.97 7.54
N GLU A 69 -9.97 8.22 7.28
CA GLU A 69 -11.34 8.76 7.21
C GLU A 69 -11.72 9.45 8.52
N GLU A 70 -11.43 8.84 9.68
CA GLU A 70 -11.66 9.42 11.00
C GLU A 70 -10.81 10.68 11.23
N ARG A 71 -9.55 10.69 10.78
CA ARG A 71 -8.65 11.84 10.94
C ARG A 71 -9.02 13.05 10.08
N VAL A 72 -9.56 12.80 8.89
CA VAL A 72 -10.17 13.83 8.05
C VAL A 72 -11.40 14.39 8.76
N ALA A 73 -12.25 13.52 9.32
CA ALA A 73 -13.48 13.90 10.01
C ALA A 73 -13.23 14.65 11.33
N SER A 74 -12.13 14.37 12.04
CA SER A 74 -11.74 15.06 13.29
C SER A 74 -11.13 16.45 13.05
N GLY A 75 -10.77 16.81 11.82
CA GLY A 75 -10.14 18.08 11.49
C GLY A 75 -8.63 18.15 11.79
N GLU A 76 -8.02 17.06 12.27
CA GLU A 76 -6.58 16.94 12.55
C GLU A 76 -5.70 16.90 11.28
N ASN A 77 -6.32 16.91 10.09
CA ASN A 77 -5.61 17.09 8.84
C ASN A 77 -5.12 18.53 8.60
N ASN A 78 -5.44 19.48 9.50
CA ASN A 78 -4.88 20.81 9.48
C ASN A 78 -3.72 20.92 10.48
N PRO A 79 -2.50 21.31 10.08
CA PRO A 79 -1.34 21.44 10.98
C PRO A 79 -1.45 22.55 12.04
N GLN A 80 -2.66 23.03 12.39
CA GLN A 80 -2.91 24.10 13.36
C GLN A 80 -4.03 23.82 14.38
N SER A 81 -4.42 22.56 14.64
CA SER A 81 -5.32 22.24 15.77
C SER A 81 -4.58 22.08 17.09
#